data_AF-A0A7C8U9Z3-F1
#
_entry.id   AF-A0A7C8U9Z3-F1
#
_cell.length_a   1.000
_cell.length_b   1.000
_cell.length_c   1.000
_cell.angle_alpha   90.00
_cell.angle_beta   90.00
_cell.angle_gamma   90.00
#
_symmetry.space_group_name_H-M   'P 1'
#
loop_
_entity.id
_entity.type
_entity.pdbx_description
1 polymer ?
#
loop_
_entity_poly.entity_id
_entity_poly.type
_entity_poly.pdbx_seq_one_letter_code
_entity_poly.pdbx_strand_id
1 'polypeptide(L)'
;MARSHQIKDVSFFFLISLGLIFLVDFAASERTIPPGALKIGTLEKHFKQITVIIRPNYRRKPRDIDRLIKEFKKLAIPPQEESVYKVGSEHLGTWVVVVNTFPDLKNPKDLIPKEIFELMDALLEEHNDFGVQGDPAPPWLSPLVNALSNDEWRQMHMGLGNVNKKNKRGPGTENKEEPISKARFGDDLSEADIEPVRSDFIENLILSQPPDTPIKKMKGITYRERDAGSGVVVYVMDSGLDFSHKHFDNYRNQFTSPSSLSWLYAGPMPSDEKSDDGRPFIGFGDNEPARKLFYTGTITASKIIGETGIAPSADLVAVKLQTGRNSYSFTNVLDCLLKIFDHFKFLKELDRDNELNYKGAVIIAAAGSNQQGYDKEAMDNFGKLIMEILFQLGNLNAYTFFSGLPGMETMARFPRTYLTVMKFSPGFRNFLEKTSFVGSTDAKGKIHPDRGILRPKFFAPGTVSAPWVYDHYRGNEKKLPYISQTTTRYASAMAAGVCAALISRGWKDPLQRMDELSYQRKDDDDYPKVIWNGINRSAWAKALHNYPITPKESGTSR
;
A
#
# COMPACT_ATOMS: atom_id res chain seq x y z
N MET A 1 -68.21 -13.92 -22.53
CA MET A 1 -66.85 -13.83 -21.96
C MET A 1 -65.86 -14.22 -23.05
N ALA A 2 -65.12 -13.26 -23.64
CA ALA A 2 -63.91 -13.52 -24.45
C ALA A 2 -63.30 -12.20 -24.96
N ARG A 3 -62.62 -11.44 -24.09
CA ARG A 3 -61.67 -10.38 -24.49
C ARG A 3 -60.65 -10.20 -23.37
N SER A 4 -59.54 -10.94 -23.38
CA SER A 4 -58.42 -10.68 -22.44
C SER A 4 -57.06 -11.33 -22.78
N HIS A 5 -56.80 -11.81 -24.00
CA HIS A 5 -55.52 -12.50 -24.28
C HIS A 5 -54.64 -11.93 -25.40
N GLN A 6 -55.07 -10.89 -26.14
CA GLN A 6 -54.23 -10.36 -27.23
C GLN A 6 -53.17 -9.32 -26.82
N ILE A 7 -53.22 -8.75 -25.61
CA ILE A 7 -52.31 -7.67 -25.21
C ILE A 7 -51.00 -8.18 -24.60
N LYS A 8 -50.92 -9.45 -24.18
CA LYS A 8 -49.70 -9.98 -23.53
C LYS A 8 -48.61 -10.41 -24.51
N ASP A 9 -48.96 -10.85 -25.71
CA ASP A 9 -47.97 -11.38 -26.66
C ASP A 9 -47.16 -10.26 -27.31
N VAL A 10 -47.79 -9.13 -27.65
CA VAL A 10 -47.10 -8.00 -28.31
C VAL A 10 -46.02 -7.40 -27.40
N SER A 11 -46.28 -7.28 -26.10
CA SER A 11 -45.29 -6.76 -25.14
C SER A 11 -44.12 -7.72 -24.92
N PHE A 12 -44.35 -9.03 -24.97
CA PHE A 12 -43.30 -10.03 -24.82
C PHE A 12 -42.34 -10.05 -26.02
N PHE A 13 -42.88 -10.03 -27.24
CA PHE A 13 -42.06 -9.95 -28.46
C PHE A 13 -41.32 -8.61 -28.58
N PHE A 14 -41.92 -7.51 -28.10
CA PHE A 14 -41.26 -6.21 -28.07
C PHE A 14 -40.05 -6.22 -27.11
N LEU A 15 -40.17 -6.81 -25.92
CA LEU A 15 -39.07 -6.93 -24.96
C LEU A 15 -37.94 -7.84 -25.47
N ILE A 16 -38.27 -8.95 -26.15
CA ILE A 16 -37.26 -9.81 -26.80
C ILE A 16 -36.54 -9.05 -27.91
N SER A 17 -37.28 -8.31 -28.74
CA SER A 17 -36.70 -7.52 -29.82
C SER A 17 -35.78 -6.43 -29.29
N LEU A 18 -36.18 -5.75 -28.20
CA LEU A 18 -35.34 -4.76 -27.52
C LEU A 18 -34.07 -5.41 -26.96
N GLY A 19 -34.19 -6.57 -26.30
CA GLY A 19 -33.05 -7.33 -25.78
C GLY A 19 -32.08 -7.79 -26.88
N LEU A 20 -32.61 -8.19 -28.04
CA LEU A 20 -31.79 -8.54 -29.22
C LEU A 20 -31.10 -7.33 -29.82
N ILE A 21 -31.74 -6.16 -29.89
CA ILE A 21 -31.10 -4.91 -30.33
C ILE A 21 -29.96 -4.55 -29.39
N PHE A 22 -30.17 -4.61 -28.07
CA PHE A 22 -29.10 -4.38 -27.10
C PHE A 22 -27.97 -5.42 -27.20
N LEU A 23 -28.28 -6.69 -27.46
CA LEU A 23 -27.27 -7.73 -27.70
C LEU A 23 -26.49 -7.51 -28.99
N VAL A 24 -27.14 -7.05 -30.06
CA VAL A 24 -26.49 -6.73 -31.33
C VAL A 24 -25.63 -5.47 -31.20
N ASP A 25 -26.10 -4.42 -30.51
CA ASP A 25 -25.30 -3.23 -30.22
C ASP A 25 -24.13 -3.57 -29.28
N PHE A 26 -24.34 -4.42 -28.27
CA PHE A 26 -23.26 -4.89 -27.40
C PHE A 26 -22.22 -5.71 -28.18
N ALA A 27 -22.66 -6.67 -29.00
CA ALA A 27 -21.79 -7.47 -29.85
C ALA A 27 -21.13 -6.65 -30.99
N ALA A 28 -21.77 -5.59 -31.46
CA ALA A 28 -21.20 -4.64 -32.40
C ALA A 28 -20.15 -3.75 -31.72
N SER A 29 -20.40 -3.30 -30.48
CA SER A 29 -19.44 -2.54 -29.67
C SER A 29 -18.19 -3.34 -29.30
N GLU A 30 -18.31 -4.66 -29.11
CA GLU A 30 -17.15 -5.55 -28.97
C GLU A 30 -16.40 -5.79 -30.31
N ARG A 31 -17.00 -5.42 -31.44
CA ARG A 31 -16.44 -5.61 -32.79
C ARG A 31 -15.91 -4.35 -33.45
N THR A 32 -15.93 -3.18 -32.81
CA THR A 32 -15.42 -1.92 -33.38
C THR A 32 -13.91 -1.73 -33.23
N ILE A 33 -13.11 -2.79 -33.36
CA ILE A 33 -11.69 -2.61 -33.66
C ILE A 33 -11.56 -2.85 -35.17
N PRO A 34 -11.30 -1.79 -35.97
CA PRO A 34 -11.16 -1.93 -37.41
C PRO A 34 -10.19 -3.06 -37.76
N PRO A 35 -10.48 -3.90 -38.76
CA PRO A 35 -9.52 -4.88 -39.27
C PRO A 35 -8.23 -4.15 -39.68
N GLY A 36 -7.13 -4.35 -38.95
CA GLY A 36 -5.85 -3.66 -39.17
C GLY A 36 -5.52 -2.54 -38.16
N ALA A 37 -6.45 -2.14 -37.29
CA ALA A 37 -6.10 -1.35 -36.12
C ALA A 37 -5.39 -2.27 -35.11
N LEU A 38 -4.12 -1.98 -34.81
CA LEU A 38 -3.40 -2.66 -33.74
C LEU A 38 -4.22 -2.50 -32.46
N LYS A 39 -4.60 -3.63 -31.85
CA LYS A 39 -5.14 -3.59 -30.50
C LYS A 39 -4.07 -2.98 -29.60
N ILE A 40 -4.48 -2.02 -28.78
CA ILE A 40 -3.73 -1.62 -27.58
C ILE A 40 -3.26 -2.92 -26.91
N GLY A 41 -1.95 -3.03 -26.61
CA GLY A 41 -1.35 -4.26 -26.08
C GLY A 41 -0.59 -5.16 -27.06
N THR A 42 -0.80 -5.03 -28.37
CA THR A 42 -0.13 -5.92 -29.36
C THR A 42 1.38 -5.65 -29.46
N LEU A 43 1.81 -4.40 -29.31
CA LEU A 43 3.23 -3.98 -29.34
C LEU A 43 3.81 -3.80 -27.93
N GLU A 44 3.00 -3.97 -26.88
CA GLU A 44 3.34 -3.53 -25.53
C GLU A 44 4.11 -4.59 -24.70
N LYS A 45 4.44 -5.74 -25.27
CA LYS A 45 5.41 -6.66 -24.66
C LYS A 45 6.86 -6.21 -24.85
N HIS A 46 7.08 -5.26 -25.75
CA HIS A 46 8.40 -4.78 -26.14
C HIS A 46 8.33 -3.28 -26.40
N PHE A 47 8.06 -2.47 -25.37
CA PHE A 47 8.16 -1.01 -25.47
C PHE A 47 9.14 -0.46 -24.43
N LYS A 48 9.65 0.72 -24.72
CA LYS A 48 10.45 1.51 -23.81
C LYS A 48 9.57 2.63 -23.28
N GLN A 49 9.50 2.79 -21.97
CA GLN A 49 8.79 3.90 -21.35
C GLN A 49 9.78 5.04 -21.14
N ILE A 50 9.41 6.24 -21.60
CA ILE A 50 10.14 7.47 -21.32
C ILE A 50 9.31 8.29 -20.36
N THR A 51 9.85 8.59 -19.18
CA THR A 51 9.24 9.51 -18.21
C THR A 51 9.95 10.87 -18.29
N VAL A 52 9.23 11.88 -18.75
CA VAL A 52 9.69 13.26 -18.86
C VAL A 52 9.27 14.02 -17.61
N ILE A 53 10.24 14.43 -16.80
CA ILE A 53 9.99 15.23 -15.60
C ILE A 53 9.89 16.70 -15.99
N ILE A 54 8.77 17.33 -15.63
CA ILE A 54 8.49 18.72 -15.95
C ILE A 54 9.11 19.64 -14.90
N ARG A 55 9.84 20.67 -15.36
CA ARG A 55 10.40 21.70 -14.49
C ARG A 55 9.29 22.41 -13.70
N PRO A 56 9.51 22.74 -12.42
CA PRO A 56 8.49 23.36 -11.54
C PRO A 56 7.76 24.57 -12.16
N ASN A 57 8.50 25.47 -12.82
CA ASN A 57 7.95 26.71 -13.40
C ASN A 57 7.02 26.50 -14.61
N TYR A 58 6.94 25.27 -15.15
CA TYR A 58 6.11 24.94 -16.31
C TYR A 58 4.96 23.99 -15.98
N ARG A 59 4.93 23.39 -14.78
CA ARG A 59 3.91 22.40 -14.39
C ARG A 59 2.48 22.92 -14.53
N ARG A 60 2.26 24.22 -14.33
CA ARG A 60 0.95 24.88 -14.42
C ARG A 60 0.76 25.71 -15.70
N LYS A 61 1.50 25.42 -16.78
CA LYS A 61 1.41 26.14 -18.06
C LYS A 61 0.90 25.20 -19.16
N PRO A 62 -0.43 25.05 -19.34
CA PRO A 62 -1.00 24.06 -20.27
C PRO A 62 -0.44 24.17 -21.69
N ARG A 63 -0.26 25.40 -22.20
CA ARG A 63 0.30 25.64 -23.53
C ARG A 63 1.70 25.05 -23.72
N ASP A 64 2.56 25.15 -22.70
CA ASP A 64 3.92 24.62 -22.77
C ASP A 64 3.92 23.09 -22.66
N ILE A 65 3.06 22.54 -21.80
CA ILE A 65 2.86 21.08 -21.68
C ILE A 65 2.32 20.49 -22.98
N ASP A 66 1.37 21.15 -23.63
CA ASP A 66 0.78 20.68 -24.89
C ASP A 66 1.81 20.72 -26.03
N ARG A 67 2.71 21.73 -26.05
CA ARG A 67 3.85 21.75 -26.98
C ARG A 67 4.78 20.57 -26.76
N LEU A 68 5.13 20.28 -25.50
CA LEU A 68 5.97 19.13 -25.15
C LEU A 68 5.32 17.81 -25.61
N ILE A 69 4.05 17.61 -25.29
CA ILE A 69 3.30 16.41 -25.67
C ILE A 69 3.23 16.25 -27.18
N LYS A 70 2.99 17.34 -27.92
CA LYS A 70 2.97 17.29 -29.39
C LYS A 70 4.28 16.78 -29.98
N GLU A 71 5.42 17.12 -29.39
CA GLU A 71 6.73 16.66 -29.86
C GLU A 71 6.99 15.21 -29.46
N PHE A 72 6.68 14.81 -28.23
CA PHE A 72 6.84 13.43 -27.79
C PHE A 72 5.86 12.44 -28.46
N LYS A 73 4.67 12.89 -28.85
CA LYS A 73 3.72 12.08 -29.65
C LYS A 73 4.33 11.57 -30.95
N LYS A 74 5.28 12.31 -31.55
CA LYS A 74 5.98 11.88 -32.77
C LYS A 74 6.88 10.66 -32.54
N LEU A 75 7.30 10.43 -31.29
CA LEU A 75 8.13 9.31 -30.88
C LEU A 75 7.31 8.14 -30.32
N ALA A 76 6.04 8.38 -30.03
CA ALA A 76 5.18 7.42 -29.38
C ALA A 76 4.78 6.26 -30.32
N ILE A 77 4.61 5.07 -29.76
CA ILE A 77 4.07 3.92 -30.48
C ILE A 77 2.59 4.16 -30.85
N PRO A 78 2.07 3.54 -31.92
CA PRO A 78 0.65 3.59 -32.23
C PRO A 78 -0.21 2.77 -31.23
N PRO A 79 -1.42 3.23 -30.86
CA PRO A 79 -1.98 4.55 -31.17
C PRO A 79 -1.30 5.65 -30.34
N GLN A 80 -0.82 6.69 -31.02
CA GLN A 80 0.03 7.74 -30.42
C GLN A 80 -0.72 8.54 -29.33
N GLU A 81 -2.02 8.72 -29.49
CA GLU A 81 -2.88 9.44 -28.54
C GLU A 81 -2.97 8.73 -27.18
N GLU A 82 -2.94 7.39 -27.18
CA GLU A 82 -3.01 6.57 -25.95
C GLU A 82 -1.62 6.26 -25.37
N SER A 83 -0.57 6.50 -26.15
CA SER A 83 0.82 6.20 -25.78
C SER A 83 1.55 7.37 -25.14
N VAL A 84 0.86 8.50 -24.95
CA VAL A 84 1.37 9.67 -24.22
C VAL A 84 0.39 10.08 -23.14
N TYR A 85 0.83 10.07 -21.89
CA TYR A 85 -0.05 10.33 -20.75
C TYR A 85 0.54 11.41 -19.83
N LYS A 86 -0.34 12.31 -19.38
CA LYS A 86 -0.03 13.34 -18.40
C LYS A 86 -0.25 12.75 -17.01
N VAL A 87 0.76 12.82 -16.16
CA VAL A 87 0.62 12.54 -14.73
C VAL A 87 0.74 13.88 -14.01
N GLY A 88 -0.35 14.25 -13.35
CA GLY A 88 -0.50 15.56 -12.76
C GLY A 88 -1.60 15.58 -11.71
N SER A 89 -1.76 16.75 -11.10
CA SER A 89 -2.87 17.06 -10.23
C SER A 89 -3.59 18.30 -10.76
N GLU A 90 -4.90 18.35 -10.64
CA GLU A 90 -5.70 19.52 -11.05
C GLU A 90 -5.24 20.79 -10.31
N HIS A 91 -4.78 20.60 -9.07
CA HIS A 91 -4.34 21.68 -8.20
C HIS A 91 -2.83 21.96 -8.27
N LEU A 92 -2.00 20.96 -8.58
CA LEU A 92 -0.53 21.10 -8.61
C LEU A 92 0.03 21.21 -10.03
N GLY A 93 -0.77 20.99 -11.07
CA GLY A 93 -0.37 20.97 -12.47
C GLY A 93 0.19 19.62 -12.92
N THR A 94 0.81 19.58 -14.09
CA THR A 94 1.44 18.39 -14.69
C THR A 94 2.86 18.21 -14.18
N TRP A 95 3.17 17.04 -13.61
CA TRP A 95 4.48 16.75 -13.01
C TRP A 95 5.37 15.95 -13.93
N VAL A 96 4.80 14.94 -14.59
CA VAL A 96 5.51 14.16 -15.59
C VAL A 96 4.63 13.92 -16.81
N VAL A 97 5.28 13.76 -17.96
CA VAL A 97 4.66 13.24 -19.18
C VAL A 97 5.34 11.92 -19.49
N VAL A 98 4.57 10.88 -19.67
CA VAL A 98 5.08 9.53 -19.87
C VAL A 98 4.71 9.08 -21.27
N VAL A 99 5.66 8.47 -21.96
CA VAL A 99 5.62 8.21 -23.40
C VAL A 99 6.09 6.79 -23.65
N ASN A 100 5.25 5.98 -24.29
CA ASN A 100 5.65 4.65 -24.74
C ASN A 100 6.24 4.73 -26.13
N THR A 101 7.46 4.27 -26.29
CA THR A 101 8.22 4.29 -27.55
C THR A 101 8.68 2.89 -27.94
N PHE A 102 9.09 2.73 -29.19
CA PHE A 102 9.74 1.49 -29.61
C PHE A 102 11.06 1.27 -28.84
N PRO A 103 11.47 0.02 -28.56
CA PRO A 103 12.70 -0.28 -27.81
C PRO A 103 13.98 0.17 -28.51
N ASP A 104 13.96 0.20 -29.84
CA ASP A 104 15.07 0.58 -30.70
C ASP A 104 15.20 2.10 -30.87
N LEU A 105 14.29 2.89 -30.27
CA LEU A 105 14.39 4.35 -30.28
C LEU A 105 15.70 4.79 -29.60
N LYS A 106 16.63 5.23 -30.46
CA LYS A 106 17.93 5.76 -30.04
C LYS A 106 17.74 7.17 -29.49
N ASN A 107 18.43 7.44 -28.38
CA ASN A 107 18.53 8.71 -27.66
C ASN A 107 17.42 9.72 -28.01
N PRO A 108 16.28 9.71 -27.30
CA PRO A 108 15.16 10.62 -27.51
C PRO A 108 15.60 12.08 -27.53
N LYS A 109 16.73 12.38 -26.87
CA LYS A 109 17.25 13.72 -26.80
C LYS A 109 17.67 14.30 -28.16
N ASP A 110 18.05 13.44 -29.11
CA ASP A 110 18.50 13.91 -30.42
C ASP A 110 17.33 14.23 -31.38
N LEU A 111 16.10 13.84 -30.99
CA LEU A 111 14.89 13.94 -31.82
C LEU A 111 13.95 15.06 -31.37
N ILE A 112 14.18 15.65 -30.20
CA ILE A 112 13.33 16.68 -29.61
C ILE A 112 13.98 18.07 -29.80
N PRO A 113 13.23 19.11 -30.19
CA PRO A 113 13.78 20.47 -30.32
C PRO A 113 14.37 21.01 -29.01
N LYS A 114 15.48 21.75 -29.09
CA LYS A 114 16.18 22.36 -27.92
C LYS A 114 15.25 23.17 -27.00
N GLU A 115 14.33 23.92 -27.59
CA GLU A 115 13.33 24.72 -26.87
C GLU A 115 12.38 23.89 -25.99
N ILE A 116 12.12 22.62 -26.35
CA ILE A 116 11.27 21.72 -25.55
C ILE A 116 12.03 21.20 -24.33
N PHE A 117 13.35 21.01 -24.44
CA PHE A 117 14.18 20.62 -23.30
C PHE A 117 14.21 21.64 -22.19
N GLU A 118 14.01 22.92 -22.50
CA GLU A 118 13.93 23.96 -21.48
C GLU A 118 12.74 23.79 -20.54
N LEU A 119 11.74 22.99 -20.94
CA LEU A 119 10.57 22.62 -20.14
C LEU A 119 10.85 21.42 -19.23
N MET A 120 11.91 20.67 -19.52
CA MET A 120 12.22 19.38 -18.91
C MET A 120 13.30 19.51 -17.83
N ASP A 121 13.07 18.90 -16.68
CA ASP A 121 14.06 18.81 -15.61
C ASP A 121 14.95 17.60 -15.84
N ALA A 122 14.32 16.47 -16.18
CA ALA A 122 14.99 15.23 -16.49
C ALA A 122 14.17 14.40 -17.50
N LEU A 123 14.84 13.46 -18.15
CA LEU A 123 14.24 12.44 -19.01
C LEU A 123 14.76 11.10 -18.54
N LEU A 124 13.85 10.22 -18.15
CA LEU A 124 14.15 8.91 -17.60
C LEU A 124 13.68 7.83 -18.56
N GLU A 125 14.53 6.84 -18.80
CA GLU A 125 14.23 5.75 -19.73
C GLU A 125 14.09 4.46 -18.94
N GLU A 126 12.91 3.87 -18.99
CA GLU A 126 12.58 2.61 -18.39
C GLU A 126 12.43 1.58 -19.51
N HIS A 127 13.38 0.66 -19.60
CA HIS A 127 13.19 -0.53 -20.41
C HIS A 127 12.20 -1.41 -19.67
N ASN A 128 10.97 -1.46 -20.17
CA ASN A 128 10.01 -2.46 -19.78
C ASN A 128 10.41 -3.79 -20.44
N ASP A 129 11.57 -4.32 -20.02
CA ASP A 129 11.77 -5.76 -19.97
C ASP A 129 10.84 -6.24 -18.86
N PHE A 130 9.53 -6.23 -19.11
CA PHE A 130 8.60 -7.01 -18.33
C PHE A 130 8.93 -8.47 -18.63
N GLY A 131 10.00 -8.95 -18.00
CA GLY A 131 9.91 -10.22 -17.33
C GLY A 131 8.68 -10.13 -16.44
N VAL A 132 7.54 -10.57 -16.98
CA VAL A 132 6.71 -11.50 -16.24
C VAL A 132 7.71 -12.35 -15.45
N GLN A 133 7.69 -12.26 -14.12
CA GLN A 133 8.56 -13.06 -13.27
C GLN A 133 8.26 -14.54 -13.58
N GLY A 134 8.89 -15.08 -14.62
CA GLY A 134 8.39 -16.27 -15.32
C GLY A 134 8.90 -16.50 -16.74
N ASP A 135 9.22 -15.47 -17.54
CA ASP A 135 9.76 -15.73 -18.88
C ASP A 135 11.29 -15.84 -18.86
N PRO A 136 11.90 -16.99 -19.24
CA PRO A 136 13.33 -17.06 -19.47
C PRO A 136 13.68 -16.14 -20.64
N ALA A 137 14.82 -15.43 -20.51
CA ALA A 137 15.39 -14.66 -21.60
C ALA A 137 15.45 -15.49 -22.90
N PRO A 138 15.38 -14.86 -24.09
CA PRO A 138 15.54 -15.57 -25.35
C PRO A 138 16.79 -16.46 -25.31
N PRO A 139 16.75 -17.72 -25.81
CA PRO A 139 17.83 -18.70 -25.67
C PRO A 139 19.23 -18.24 -26.11
N TRP A 140 19.31 -17.19 -26.94
CA TRP A 140 20.57 -16.61 -27.42
C TRP A 140 21.27 -15.67 -26.40
N LEU A 141 20.63 -15.31 -25.29
CA LEU A 141 21.23 -14.58 -24.15
C LEU A 141 21.76 -15.50 -23.03
N SER A 142 21.57 -16.82 -23.16
CA SER A 142 21.98 -17.83 -22.17
C SER A 142 23.50 -18.05 -21.94
N PRO A 143 24.48 -17.63 -22.79
CA PRO A 143 25.87 -17.99 -22.55
C PRO A 143 26.55 -17.31 -21.34
N LEU A 144 25.95 -16.24 -20.78
CA LEU A 144 26.57 -15.46 -19.68
C LEU A 144 26.15 -15.89 -18.27
N VAL A 145 25.13 -16.75 -18.13
CA VAL A 145 24.58 -17.15 -16.81
C VAL A 145 25.27 -18.41 -16.25
N ASN A 146 26.01 -19.16 -17.06
CA ASN A 146 26.73 -20.36 -16.62
C ASN A 146 28.18 -20.10 -16.17
N ALA A 147 28.58 -18.83 -15.94
CA ALA A 147 29.95 -18.46 -15.63
C ALA A 147 30.30 -18.43 -14.13
N LEU A 148 29.39 -18.82 -13.23
CA LEU A 148 29.72 -18.99 -11.81
C LEU A 148 29.55 -20.45 -11.42
N SER A 149 30.65 -21.06 -10.97
CA SER A 149 30.68 -22.48 -10.61
C SER A 149 30.02 -22.69 -9.24
N ASN A 150 29.36 -23.84 -9.05
CA ASN A 150 28.74 -24.22 -7.77
C ASN A 150 29.74 -24.24 -6.58
N ASP A 151 31.05 -24.24 -6.85
CA ASP A 151 32.09 -24.21 -5.84
C ASP A 151 32.33 -22.80 -5.25
N GLU A 152 32.04 -21.73 -5.98
CA GLU A 152 32.09 -20.35 -5.46
C GLU A 152 30.93 -20.08 -4.48
N TRP A 153 29.77 -20.69 -4.73
CA TRP A 153 28.62 -20.66 -3.83
C TRP A 153 28.89 -21.39 -2.50
N ARG A 154 29.69 -22.47 -2.52
CA ARG A 154 30.09 -23.21 -1.30
C ARG A 154 31.16 -22.49 -0.48
N GLN A 155 32.08 -21.75 -1.12
CA GLN A 155 33.09 -20.97 -0.38
C GLN A 155 32.48 -19.78 0.38
N MET A 156 31.40 -19.16 -0.12
CA MET A 156 30.71 -18.08 0.59
C MET A 156 29.91 -18.52 1.82
N HIS A 157 29.59 -19.82 1.96
CA HIS A 157 28.81 -20.34 3.11
C HIS A 157 29.64 -20.95 4.24
N MET A 158 30.96 -21.12 4.09
CA MET A 158 31.82 -21.67 5.15
C MET A 158 32.64 -20.64 5.93
N GLY A 159 32.42 -19.34 5.73
CA GLY A 159 33.17 -18.25 6.38
C GLY A 159 32.71 -17.79 7.77
N LEU A 160 31.83 -18.53 8.47
CA LEU A 160 31.33 -18.16 9.81
C LEU A 160 31.49 -19.29 10.83
N GLY A 161 32.67 -19.92 10.82
CA GLY A 161 33.09 -20.88 11.84
C GLY A 161 34.24 -20.32 12.69
N ASN A 162 34.01 -20.27 14.01
CA ASN A 162 35.01 -20.14 15.08
C ASN A 162 35.71 -18.79 15.31
N VAL A 163 35.13 -17.99 16.21
CA VAL A 163 35.94 -17.29 17.22
C VAL A 163 35.35 -17.58 18.60
N ASN A 164 35.99 -18.49 19.29
CA ASN A 164 35.74 -18.81 20.69
C ASN A 164 37.06 -18.54 21.43
N LYS A 165 37.11 -17.55 22.34
CA LYS A 165 37.88 -17.58 23.60
C LYS A 165 37.80 -16.26 24.38
N LYS A 166 37.11 -16.36 25.53
CA LYS A 166 37.60 -16.04 26.89
C LYS A 166 38.52 -14.82 27.06
N ASN A 167 38.02 -13.85 27.83
CA ASN A 167 38.66 -13.15 28.97
C ASN A 167 37.63 -12.10 29.45
N LYS A 168 37.43 -11.72 30.72
CA LYS A 168 37.90 -12.11 32.05
C LYS A 168 36.91 -11.46 33.03
N ARG A 169 36.75 -12.09 34.19
CA ARG A 169 36.08 -11.52 35.38
C ARG A 169 36.75 -10.21 35.82
N GLY A 170 35.95 -9.30 36.36
CA GLY A 170 36.36 -8.18 37.21
C GLY A 170 35.15 -7.72 38.05
N PRO A 171 35.34 -7.29 39.31
CA PRO A 171 34.44 -7.54 40.43
C PRO A 171 33.33 -6.50 40.58
N GLY A 172 32.25 -6.91 41.25
CA GLY A 172 31.05 -6.11 41.41
C GLY A 172 31.12 -5.04 42.49
N THR A 173 30.02 -4.31 42.57
CA THR A 173 29.38 -3.84 43.80
C THR A 173 27.92 -3.53 43.47
N GLU A 174 27.11 -3.69 44.49
CA GLU A 174 25.68 -3.58 44.53
C GLU A 174 25.16 -2.23 44.01
N ASN A 175 24.11 -2.28 43.21
CA ASN A 175 22.89 -1.56 43.52
C ASN A 175 21.71 -2.32 42.90
N LYS A 176 20.83 -2.80 43.76
CA LYS A 176 19.47 -3.18 43.37
C LYS A 176 18.77 -1.90 42.97
N GLU A 177 18.92 -1.48 41.71
CA GLU A 177 18.01 -0.51 41.14
C GLU A 177 16.68 -1.22 40.89
N GLU A 178 15.66 -0.69 41.54
CA GLU A 178 14.26 -1.07 41.38
C GLU A 178 13.89 -1.16 39.90
N PRO A 179 12.95 -2.06 39.51
CA PRO A 179 12.50 -2.13 38.13
C PRO A 179 11.99 -0.75 37.71
N ILE A 180 12.53 -0.27 36.58
CA ILE A 180 12.19 1.01 35.93
C ILE A 180 10.70 0.95 35.56
N SER A 181 9.85 1.25 36.54
CA SER A 181 8.39 1.22 36.45
C SER A 181 7.87 2.66 36.48
N LYS A 182 8.15 3.40 35.41
CA LYS A 182 7.43 4.64 35.11
C LYS A 182 7.13 4.74 33.61
N ALA A 183 6.48 3.73 33.05
CA ALA A 183 5.69 3.92 31.84
C ALA A 183 4.57 4.93 32.19
N ARG A 184 4.62 6.11 31.57
CA ARG A 184 3.61 7.16 31.77
C ARG A 184 2.25 6.64 31.29
N PHE A 185 1.23 6.98 32.08
CA PHE A 185 -0.19 6.64 31.90
C PHE A 185 -0.68 6.80 30.45
N GLY A 186 -1.42 5.81 29.94
CA GLY A 186 -2.20 5.95 28.71
C GLY A 186 -3.29 7.01 28.84
N ASP A 187 -4.00 7.30 27.74
CA ASP A 187 -5.08 8.28 27.72
C ASP A 187 -6.12 7.96 28.81
N ASP A 188 -6.63 9.00 29.49
CA ASP A 188 -7.84 8.87 30.31
C ASP A 188 -9.04 8.70 29.36
N LEU A 189 -9.23 7.46 28.91
CA LEU A 189 -10.34 7.04 28.06
C LEU A 189 -11.55 6.63 28.88
N SER A 190 -11.73 7.20 30.09
CA SER A 190 -12.85 6.86 30.97
C SER A 190 -14.21 7.16 30.34
N GLU A 191 -14.27 8.15 29.44
CA GLU A 191 -15.48 8.51 28.68
C GLU A 191 -15.59 7.84 27.30
N ALA A 192 -14.51 7.26 26.77
CA ALA A 192 -14.52 6.64 25.45
C ALA A 192 -15.34 5.33 25.45
N ASP A 193 -16.06 5.09 24.35
CA ASP A 193 -16.82 3.85 24.14
C ASP A 193 -15.88 2.72 23.69
N ILE A 194 -15.26 2.06 24.68
CA ILE A 194 -14.34 0.95 24.44
C ILE A 194 -15.12 -0.35 24.27
N GLU A 195 -14.93 -1.00 23.13
CA GLU A 195 -15.48 -2.33 22.87
C GLU A 195 -14.39 -3.42 22.99
N PRO A 196 -14.72 -4.54 23.66
CA PRO A 196 -13.88 -5.73 23.68
C PRO A 196 -14.21 -6.60 22.45
N VAL A 197 -13.19 -6.91 21.65
CA VAL A 197 -13.33 -7.69 20.41
C VAL A 197 -12.51 -8.98 20.56
N ARG A 198 -13.10 -10.13 20.25
CA ARG A 198 -12.35 -11.38 20.21
C ARG A 198 -11.46 -11.38 18.98
N SER A 199 -10.16 -11.62 19.17
CA SER A 199 -9.18 -11.64 18.09
C SER A 199 -8.39 -12.94 18.14
N ASP A 200 -8.46 -13.72 17.07
CA ASP A 200 -7.57 -14.86 16.85
C ASP A 200 -6.19 -14.40 16.31
N PHE A 201 -6.03 -13.10 16.03
CA PHE A 201 -4.80 -12.47 15.55
C PHE A 201 -3.92 -12.00 16.71
N ILE A 202 -2.73 -12.59 16.83
CA ILE A 202 -1.76 -12.28 17.90
C ILE A 202 -1.24 -10.85 17.80
N GLU A 203 -1.11 -10.33 16.59
CA GLU A 203 -0.66 -8.97 16.31
C GLU A 203 -1.59 -7.91 16.93
N ASN A 204 -2.91 -8.11 16.85
CA ASN A 204 -3.88 -7.20 17.47
C ASN A 204 -3.82 -7.29 19.00
N LEU A 205 -3.60 -8.50 19.55
CA LEU A 205 -3.41 -8.70 20.99
C LEU A 205 -2.17 -7.97 21.50
N ILE A 206 -1.08 -8.04 20.74
CA ILE A 206 0.16 -7.34 21.05
C ILE A 206 -0.07 -5.83 21.05
N LEU A 207 -0.73 -5.31 20.01
CA LEU A 207 -1.00 -3.89 19.90
C LEU A 207 -1.95 -3.33 20.97
N SER A 208 -2.89 -4.14 21.45
CA SER A 208 -3.86 -3.77 22.49
C SER A 208 -3.36 -4.03 23.92
N GLN A 209 -2.23 -4.72 24.09
CA GLN A 209 -1.71 -5.08 25.41
C GLN A 209 -1.13 -3.84 26.11
N PRO A 210 -1.61 -3.49 27.31
CA PRO A 210 -1.04 -2.40 28.09
C PRO A 210 0.32 -2.79 28.69
N PRO A 211 1.13 -1.81 29.09
CA PRO A 211 2.32 -2.05 29.92
C PRO A 211 2.03 -2.99 31.10
N ASP A 212 3.03 -3.77 31.50
CA ASP A 212 3.00 -4.70 32.63
C ASP A 212 1.97 -5.84 32.54
N THR A 213 1.31 -6.01 31.39
CA THR A 213 0.23 -6.99 31.21
C THR A 213 0.71 -8.18 30.42
N PRO A 214 0.79 -9.40 30.97
CA PRO A 214 1.12 -10.56 30.16
C PRO A 214 0.05 -10.81 29.08
N ILE A 215 0.44 -11.18 27.85
CA ILE A 215 -0.49 -11.54 26.75
C ILE A 215 -1.55 -12.54 27.22
N LYS A 216 -1.17 -13.51 28.06
CA LYS A 216 -2.11 -14.52 28.61
C LYS A 216 -3.29 -13.90 29.35
N LYS A 217 -3.13 -12.73 29.97
CA LYS A 217 -4.21 -12.00 30.67
C LYS A 217 -5.18 -11.29 29.71
N MET A 218 -4.81 -11.11 28.44
CA MET A 218 -5.72 -10.60 27.40
C MET A 218 -6.84 -11.60 27.07
N LYS A 219 -6.66 -12.90 27.35
CA LYS A 219 -7.65 -13.97 27.09
C LYS A 219 -8.18 -14.00 25.64
N GLY A 220 -7.35 -13.60 24.67
CA GLY A 220 -7.76 -13.53 23.26
C GLY A 220 -8.71 -12.37 22.94
N ILE A 221 -8.80 -11.38 23.82
CA ILE A 221 -9.61 -10.18 23.67
C ILE A 221 -8.70 -8.99 23.40
N THR A 222 -9.04 -8.21 22.39
CA THR A 222 -8.45 -6.90 22.08
C THR A 222 -9.44 -5.82 22.44
N TYR A 223 -8.96 -4.66 22.84
CA TYR A 223 -9.80 -3.51 23.18
C TYR A 223 -9.52 -2.41 22.16
N ARG A 224 -10.58 -1.82 21.64
CA ARG A 224 -10.52 -0.66 20.75
C ARG A 224 -11.68 0.27 21.07
N GLU A 225 -11.58 1.53 20.65
CA GLU A 225 -12.77 2.39 20.62
C GLU A 225 -13.65 1.96 19.45
N ARG A 226 -14.96 1.94 19.69
CA ARG A 226 -15.95 1.59 18.67
C ARG A 226 -15.89 2.53 17.47
N ASP A 227 -15.71 3.83 17.73
CA ASP A 227 -15.68 4.87 16.70
C ASP A 227 -14.25 5.30 16.30
N ALA A 228 -13.22 4.51 16.65
CA ALA A 228 -11.86 4.81 16.25
C ALA A 228 -11.74 4.93 14.73
N GLY A 229 -11.13 6.03 14.27
CA GLY A 229 -11.00 6.35 12.85
C GLY A 229 -12.09 7.26 12.29
N SER A 230 -13.15 7.57 13.06
CA SER A 230 -14.21 8.46 12.60
C SER A 230 -13.68 9.83 12.15
N GLY A 231 -14.09 10.25 10.94
CA GLY A 231 -13.60 11.47 10.28
C GLY A 231 -12.19 11.36 9.71
N VAL A 232 -11.65 10.15 9.53
CA VAL A 232 -10.31 9.92 8.95
C VAL A 232 -10.42 9.08 7.69
N VAL A 233 -9.69 9.49 6.64
CA VAL A 233 -9.60 8.73 5.39
C VAL A 233 -8.33 7.90 5.37
N VAL A 234 -8.44 6.61 5.09
CA VAL A 234 -7.34 5.65 4.99
C VAL A 234 -7.14 5.25 3.53
N TYR A 235 -5.99 5.61 2.98
CA TYR A 235 -5.56 5.23 1.63
C TYR A 235 -4.63 4.02 1.69
N VAL A 236 -5.06 2.90 1.11
CA VAL A 236 -4.24 1.68 1.06
C VAL A 236 -3.61 1.56 -0.33
N MET A 237 -2.33 1.92 -0.43
CA MET A 237 -1.57 1.92 -1.67
C MET A 237 -0.79 0.60 -1.82
N ASP A 238 -1.39 -0.35 -2.55
CA ASP A 238 -0.95 -1.75 -2.66
C ASP A 238 -1.42 -2.36 -4.02
N SER A 239 -1.50 -3.68 -4.12
CA SER A 239 -1.99 -4.44 -5.28
C SER A 239 -3.50 -4.37 -5.53
N GLY A 240 -4.23 -3.60 -4.73
CA GLY A 240 -5.70 -3.62 -4.67
C GLY A 240 -6.21 -4.43 -3.48
N LEU A 241 -7.53 -4.54 -3.35
CA LEU A 241 -8.18 -5.22 -2.23
C LEU A 241 -9.44 -5.99 -2.64
N ASP A 242 -9.76 -7.02 -1.88
CA ASP A 242 -11.02 -7.76 -1.97
C ASP A 242 -11.95 -7.31 -0.86
N PHE A 243 -12.90 -6.46 -1.22
CA PHE A 243 -13.89 -5.93 -0.30
C PHE A 243 -14.99 -6.93 0.03
N SER A 244 -15.14 -8.00 -0.75
CA SER A 244 -16.11 -9.07 -0.49
C SER A 244 -15.67 -9.97 0.67
N HIS A 245 -14.40 -9.88 1.07
CA HIS A 245 -13.83 -10.67 2.13
C HIS A 245 -14.50 -10.40 3.48
N LYS A 246 -14.75 -11.46 4.26
CA LYS A 246 -15.42 -11.41 5.58
C LYS A 246 -14.84 -10.41 6.59
N HIS A 247 -13.56 -10.04 6.42
CA HIS A 247 -12.93 -9.02 7.25
C HIS A 247 -13.62 -7.65 7.19
N PHE A 248 -14.38 -7.40 6.12
CA PHE A 248 -15.10 -6.16 5.89
C PHE A 248 -16.61 -6.31 6.10
N ASP A 249 -17.11 -7.40 6.70
CA ASP A 249 -18.56 -7.61 6.91
C ASP A 249 -19.22 -6.44 7.65
N ASN A 250 -18.61 -5.98 8.75
CA ASN A 250 -19.11 -4.82 9.49
C ASN A 250 -19.12 -3.55 8.64
N TYR A 251 -18.09 -3.37 7.82
CA TYR A 251 -17.96 -2.21 6.96
C TYR A 251 -19.00 -2.25 5.83
N ARG A 252 -19.23 -3.41 5.20
CA ARG A 252 -20.29 -3.61 4.20
C ARG A 252 -21.69 -3.34 4.75
N ASN A 253 -21.95 -3.77 5.99
CA ASN A 253 -23.25 -3.58 6.63
C ASN A 253 -23.52 -2.12 7.04
N GLN A 254 -22.48 -1.28 7.15
CA GLN A 254 -22.61 0.15 7.44
C GLN A 254 -22.94 0.98 6.20
N PHE A 255 -22.73 0.45 5.00
CA PHE A 255 -23.01 1.16 3.75
C PHE A 255 -24.15 0.49 2.97
N THR A 256 -25.28 1.18 2.91
CA THR A 256 -26.42 0.81 2.05
C THR A 256 -26.22 1.17 0.57
N SER A 257 -25.07 1.76 0.22
CA SER A 257 -24.73 2.18 -1.15
C SER A 257 -23.32 1.71 -1.54
N PRO A 258 -23.12 1.14 -2.75
CA PRO A 258 -21.81 0.75 -3.30
C PRO A 258 -20.76 1.87 -3.42
N SER A 259 -21.11 3.12 -3.07
CA SER A 259 -20.33 4.34 -3.30
C SER A 259 -19.38 4.74 -2.16
N SER A 260 -19.28 3.97 -1.06
CA SER A 260 -18.40 4.31 0.07
C SER A 260 -16.96 3.81 -0.06
N LEU A 261 -16.73 2.85 -0.96
CA LEU A 261 -15.40 2.41 -1.32
C LEU A 261 -14.97 3.18 -2.57
N SER A 262 -14.20 4.24 -2.38
CA SER A 262 -13.55 4.94 -3.50
C SER A 262 -12.32 4.16 -3.95
N TRP A 263 -12.13 4.08 -5.26
CA TRP A 263 -10.95 3.49 -5.87
C TRP A 263 -10.14 4.55 -6.61
N LEU A 264 -8.82 4.53 -6.39
CA LEU A 264 -7.85 5.27 -7.17
C LEU A 264 -6.94 4.28 -7.87
N TYR A 265 -6.75 4.46 -9.17
CA TYR A 265 -5.93 3.59 -10.01
C TYR A 265 -4.72 4.34 -10.52
N ALA A 266 -3.58 3.67 -10.59
CA ALA A 266 -2.42 4.20 -11.29
C ALA A 266 -2.61 4.16 -12.82
N GLY A 267 -2.08 5.15 -13.52
CA GLY A 267 -2.23 5.30 -14.96
C GLY A 267 -3.55 5.97 -15.39
N PRO A 268 -3.65 6.31 -16.68
CA PRO A 268 -4.21 5.41 -17.67
C PRO A 268 -3.05 4.72 -18.38
N MET A 269 -2.56 3.63 -17.80
CA MET A 269 -1.73 2.75 -18.62
C MET A 269 -2.70 1.99 -19.51
N PRO A 270 -2.56 2.07 -20.84
CA PRO A 270 -3.41 1.31 -21.74
C PRO A 270 -3.41 -0.17 -21.32
N SER A 271 -4.49 -0.60 -20.68
CA SER A 271 -4.86 -2.01 -20.65
C SER A 271 -6.23 -2.09 -21.28
N ASP A 272 -6.24 -2.60 -22.50
CA ASP A 272 -7.40 -3.22 -23.14
C ASP A 272 -7.97 -4.38 -22.32
N GLU A 273 -7.17 -4.92 -21.39
CA GLU A 273 -7.64 -5.85 -20.38
C GLU A 273 -8.54 -5.10 -19.38
N LYS A 274 -9.78 -5.59 -19.21
CA LYS A 274 -10.64 -5.19 -18.09
C LYS A 274 -9.76 -5.17 -16.86
N SER A 275 -9.57 -3.99 -16.26
CA SER A 275 -8.94 -3.93 -14.96
C SER A 275 -9.71 -4.92 -14.10
N ASP A 276 -8.99 -5.91 -13.59
CA ASP A 276 -9.51 -6.96 -12.74
C ASP A 276 -9.80 -6.31 -11.37
N ASP A 277 -10.70 -5.31 -11.35
CA ASP A 277 -10.98 -4.38 -10.26
C ASP A 277 -11.55 -5.09 -9.03
N GLY A 278 -12.07 -6.30 -9.23
CA GLY A 278 -12.51 -7.21 -8.18
C GLY A 278 -11.65 -8.45 -8.01
N ARG A 279 -10.51 -8.58 -8.70
CA ARG A 279 -9.66 -9.79 -8.63
C ARG A 279 -8.28 -9.51 -8.04
N PRO A 280 -7.75 -10.47 -7.26
CA PRO A 280 -6.40 -10.39 -6.71
C PRO A 280 -5.34 -10.32 -7.81
N PHE A 281 -4.16 -9.87 -7.39
CA PHE A 281 -2.90 -10.13 -8.08
C PHE A 281 -2.78 -11.60 -8.53
N ILE A 282 -2.87 -11.85 -9.84
CA ILE A 282 -2.49 -13.13 -10.43
C ILE A 282 -1.01 -13.03 -10.81
N GLY A 283 -0.14 -13.59 -9.96
CA GLY A 283 1.24 -13.84 -10.38
C GLY A 283 1.23 -14.82 -11.55
N PHE A 284 1.73 -14.38 -12.71
CA PHE A 284 1.88 -15.23 -13.89
C PHE A 284 3.24 -15.94 -13.83
N GLY A 285 3.18 -17.26 -13.72
CA GLY A 285 4.32 -18.15 -13.88
C GLY A 285 3.77 -19.53 -14.24
N ASP A 286 4.13 -20.04 -15.42
CA ASP A 286 3.52 -21.25 -16.00
C ASP A 286 3.96 -22.55 -15.31
N ASN A 287 4.90 -22.49 -14.37
CA ASN A 287 5.58 -23.67 -13.80
C ASN A 287 5.42 -23.89 -12.28
N GLU A 288 4.42 -23.30 -11.60
CA GLU A 288 4.04 -23.76 -10.24
C GLU A 288 2.52 -24.01 -10.12
N PRO A 289 2.07 -25.11 -9.48
CA PRO A 289 0.67 -25.29 -9.09
C PRO A 289 0.21 -24.32 -7.99
N ALA A 290 1.06 -23.37 -7.57
CA ALA A 290 0.72 -22.30 -6.67
C ALA A 290 0.63 -20.96 -7.43
N ARG A 291 -0.52 -20.73 -8.07
CA ARG A 291 -1.01 -19.37 -8.35
C ARG A 291 -1.16 -18.64 -7.00
N LYS A 292 -0.08 -18.07 -6.48
CA LYS A 292 -0.08 -17.38 -5.18
C LYS A 292 -0.74 -16.01 -5.37
N LEU A 293 -2.07 -16.01 -5.30
CA LEU A 293 -2.88 -14.78 -5.27
C LEU A 293 -2.53 -14.00 -3.99
N PHE A 294 -1.72 -12.95 -4.13
CA PHE A 294 -1.31 -12.12 -3.00
C PHE A 294 -2.32 -10.98 -2.81
N TYR A 295 -3.32 -11.21 -1.95
CA TYR A 295 -4.24 -10.17 -1.47
C TYR A 295 -3.60 -9.31 -0.38
N THR A 296 -2.44 -8.72 -0.68
CA THR A 296 -1.66 -7.95 0.30
C THR A 296 -2.40 -6.70 0.73
N GLY A 297 -3.08 -6.00 -0.18
CA GLY A 297 -3.91 -4.84 0.17
C GLY A 297 -5.13 -5.21 1.02
N THR A 298 -5.81 -6.34 0.77
CA THR A 298 -6.92 -6.84 1.61
C THR A 298 -6.47 -7.03 3.06
N ILE A 299 -5.35 -7.74 3.26
CA ILE A 299 -4.84 -8.00 4.60
C ILE A 299 -4.39 -6.69 5.26
N THR A 300 -3.65 -5.83 4.55
CA THR A 300 -3.23 -4.50 5.03
C THR A 300 -4.42 -3.68 5.48
N ALA A 301 -5.45 -3.53 4.64
CA ALA A 301 -6.66 -2.78 4.95
C ALA A 301 -7.42 -3.39 6.15
N SER A 302 -7.54 -4.72 6.22
CA SER A 302 -8.25 -5.40 7.30
C SER A 302 -7.66 -5.14 8.69
N LYS A 303 -6.36 -4.85 8.78
CA LYS A 303 -5.71 -4.52 10.06
C LYS A 303 -6.05 -3.12 10.55
N ILE A 304 -6.54 -2.27 9.66
CA ILE A 304 -6.91 -0.88 9.97
C ILE A 304 -8.41 -0.81 10.22
N ILE A 305 -9.21 -1.12 9.21
CA ILE A 305 -10.66 -0.89 9.25
C ILE A 305 -11.50 -2.16 9.44
N GLY A 306 -10.87 -3.34 9.42
CA GLY A 306 -11.61 -4.60 9.43
C GLY A 306 -12.37 -4.84 10.73
N GLU A 307 -13.12 -5.93 10.79
CA GLU A 307 -13.85 -6.36 12.00
C GLU A 307 -12.99 -6.38 13.26
N THR A 308 -11.69 -6.67 13.13
CA THR A 308 -10.71 -6.63 14.23
C THR A 308 -9.63 -5.55 14.05
N GLY A 309 -9.84 -4.63 13.11
CA GLY A 309 -8.97 -3.51 12.84
C GLY A 309 -8.95 -2.46 13.96
N ILE A 310 -7.92 -1.62 13.95
CA ILE A 310 -7.67 -0.64 15.01
C ILE A 310 -8.57 0.60 14.91
N ALA A 311 -8.88 1.00 13.69
CA ALA A 311 -9.66 2.17 13.33
C ALA A 311 -10.85 1.76 12.43
N PRO A 312 -11.81 0.98 12.97
CA PRO A 312 -12.91 0.38 12.20
C PRO A 312 -13.84 1.40 11.54
N SER A 313 -13.90 2.63 12.04
CA SER A 313 -14.80 3.68 11.55
C SER A 313 -14.13 4.69 10.61
N ALA A 314 -12.92 4.38 10.12
CA ALA A 314 -12.26 5.20 9.10
C ALA A 314 -12.79 4.90 7.70
N ASP A 315 -12.85 5.92 6.84
CA ASP A 315 -13.21 5.77 5.43
C ASP A 315 -12.08 5.10 4.66
N LEU A 316 -12.37 4.14 3.79
CA LEU A 316 -11.38 3.41 3.02
C LEU A 316 -11.34 3.86 1.58
N VAL A 317 -10.14 4.20 1.11
CA VAL A 317 -9.85 4.38 -0.30
C VAL A 317 -8.83 3.33 -0.74
N ALA A 318 -9.25 2.47 -1.67
CA ALA A 318 -8.37 1.51 -2.30
C ALA A 318 -7.50 2.23 -3.33
N VAL A 319 -6.17 2.16 -3.20
CA VAL A 319 -5.25 2.76 -4.17
C VAL A 319 -4.45 1.67 -4.85
N LYS A 320 -4.89 1.29 -6.06
CA LYS A 320 -4.28 0.22 -6.84
C LYS A 320 -3.08 0.77 -7.60
N LEU A 321 -1.88 0.41 -7.15
CA LEU A 321 -0.62 0.75 -7.81
C LEU A 321 -0.41 -0.01 -9.11
N GLN A 322 -1.08 -1.13 -9.25
CA GLN A 322 -0.98 -2.01 -10.40
C GLN A 322 -1.90 -1.56 -11.51
N THR A 323 -1.38 -1.62 -12.72
CA THR A 323 -2.18 -1.37 -13.93
C THR A 323 -2.96 -2.64 -14.30
N GLY A 324 -3.83 -2.60 -15.32
CA GLY A 324 -4.59 -3.79 -15.71
C GLY A 324 -3.73 -5.00 -16.09
N ARG A 325 -2.44 -4.79 -16.39
CA ARG A 325 -1.46 -5.86 -16.65
C ARG A 325 -0.64 -6.30 -15.44
N ASN A 326 -1.05 -5.90 -14.24
CA ASN A 326 -0.34 -6.16 -12.98
C ASN A 326 1.09 -5.58 -12.93
N SER A 327 1.40 -4.60 -13.79
CA SER A 327 2.69 -3.90 -13.78
C SER A 327 2.73 -2.80 -12.71
N TYR A 328 3.94 -2.49 -12.23
CA TYR A 328 4.17 -1.49 -11.19
C TYR A 328 5.51 -0.76 -11.42
N SER A 329 5.47 0.57 -11.46
CA SER A 329 6.60 1.48 -11.72
C SER A 329 6.62 2.67 -10.74
N PHE A 330 7.70 3.46 -10.75
CA PHE A 330 7.77 4.70 -9.96
C PHE A 330 6.74 5.74 -10.39
N THR A 331 6.49 5.80 -11.69
CA THR A 331 5.43 6.62 -12.27
C THR A 331 4.06 6.27 -11.68
N ASN A 332 3.77 4.98 -11.42
CA ASN A 332 2.52 4.58 -10.78
C ASN A 332 2.42 5.10 -9.33
N VAL A 333 3.51 5.05 -8.56
CA VAL A 333 3.53 5.61 -7.19
C VAL A 333 3.29 7.12 -7.23
N LEU A 334 3.98 7.83 -8.12
CA LEU A 334 3.86 9.27 -8.29
C LEU A 334 2.41 9.67 -8.61
N ASP A 335 1.82 9.01 -9.61
CA ASP A 335 0.46 9.25 -10.06
C ASP A 335 -0.57 8.98 -8.95
N CYS A 336 -0.45 7.86 -8.26
CA CYS A 336 -1.32 7.55 -7.13
C CYS A 336 -1.22 8.58 -6.00
N LEU A 337 -0.01 9.06 -5.66
CA LEU A 337 0.15 10.09 -4.64
C LEU A 337 -0.48 11.44 -5.04
N LEU A 338 -0.38 11.82 -6.32
CA LEU A 338 -1.05 13.03 -6.85
C LEU A 338 -2.58 12.88 -6.82
N LYS A 339 -3.10 11.71 -7.19
CA LYS A 339 -4.54 11.40 -7.12
C LYS A 339 -5.06 11.38 -5.67
N ILE A 340 -4.28 10.84 -4.73
CA ILE A 340 -4.58 10.93 -3.29
C ILE A 340 -4.65 12.40 -2.85
N PHE A 341 -3.70 13.23 -3.30
CA PHE A 341 -3.69 14.65 -2.98
C PHE A 341 -4.97 15.36 -3.48
N ASP A 342 -5.32 15.18 -4.75
CA ASP A 342 -6.53 15.79 -5.32
C ASP A 342 -7.81 15.28 -4.65
N HIS A 343 -7.92 13.96 -4.46
CA HIS A 343 -9.08 13.36 -3.79
C HIS A 343 -9.23 13.89 -2.36
N PHE A 344 -8.16 13.91 -1.57
CA PHE A 344 -8.25 14.37 -0.19
C PHE A 344 -8.49 15.88 -0.09
N LYS A 345 -7.91 16.66 -1.00
CA LYS A 345 -8.17 18.09 -1.08
C LYS A 345 -9.64 18.36 -1.42
N PHE A 346 -10.20 17.64 -2.38
CA PHE A 346 -11.62 17.73 -2.71
C PHE A 346 -12.50 17.40 -1.49
N LEU A 347 -12.19 16.32 -0.76
CA LEU A 347 -12.92 15.99 0.47
C LEU A 347 -12.85 17.10 1.53
N LYS A 348 -11.69 17.74 1.70
CA LYS A 348 -11.51 18.88 2.62
C LYS A 348 -12.31 20.11 2.18
N GLU A 349 -12.43 20.36 0.89
CA GLU A 349 -13.24 21.45 0.35
C GLU A 349 -14.74 21.15 0.52
N LEU A 350 -15.15 19.91 0.27
CA LEU A 350 -16.53 19.45 0.48
C LEU A 350 -16.93 19.49 1.97
N ASP A 351 -16.02 19.13 2.87
CA ASP A 351 -16.20 19.19 4.32
C ASP A 351 -16.51 20.59 4.82
N ARG A 352 -15.76 21.58 4.34
CA ARG A 352 -15.98 22.99 4.68
C ARG A 352 -17.41 23.44 4.36
N ASP A 353 -17.98 22.87 3.30
CA ASP A 353 -19.27 23.28 2.77
C ASP A 353 -20.43 22.40 3.32
N ASN A 354 -20.15 21.22 3.90
CA ASN A 354 -21.16 20.22 4.32
C ASN A 354 -20.98 19.61 5.73
N GLU A 355 -20.05 20.10 6.55
CA GLU A 355 -19.82 19.63 7.93
C GLU A 355 -19.52 18.11 8.06
N LEU A 356 -18.82 17.52 7.08
CA LEU A 356 -18.43 16.10 7.08
C LEU A 356 -17.40 15.73 8.16
N ASN A 357 -16.79 16.74 8.80
CA ASN A 357 -15.83 16.70 9.89
C ASN A 357 -14.59 15.82 9.61
N TYR A 358 -13.98 15.98 8.43
CA TYR A 358 -12.76 15.27 8.07
C TYR A 358 -11.56 15.84 8.84
N LYS A 359 -11.01 15.06 9.77
CA LYS A 359 -9.91 15.45 10.66
C LYS A 359 -8.53 15.26 10.03
N GLY A 360 -8.36 14.25 9.18
CA GLY A 360 -7.07 13.94 8.56
C GLY A 360 -7.13 12.74 7.62
N ALA A 361 -5.97 12.35 7.11
CA ALA A 361 -5.81 11.15 6.31
C ALA A 361 -4.60 10.33 6.75
N VAL A 362 -4.64 9.03 6.47
CA VAL A 362 -3.50 8.12 6.65
C VAL A 362 -3.27 7.37 5.34
N ILE A 363 -2.03 7.34 4.87
CA ILE A 363 -1.61 6.70 3.63
C ILE A 363 -0.67 5.55 3.97
N ILE A 364 -0.98 4.34 3.52
CA ILE A 364 -0.12 3.18 3.67
C ILE A 364 0.53 2.86 2.34
N ALA A 365 1.83 3.14 2.25
CA ALA A 365 2.67 2.78 1.12
C ALA A 365 3.31 1.41 1.39
N ALA A 366 2.52 0.36 1.18
CA ALA A 366 2.84 -1.02 1.53
C ALA A 366 3.61 -1.79 0.44
N ALA A 367 3.72 -1.23 -0.76
CA ALA A 367 4.46 -1.80 -1.87
C ALA A 367 5.77 -1.04 -2.13
N GLY A 368 6.88 -1.77 -2.23
CA GLY A 368 8.16 -1.23 -2.68
C GLY A 368 8.47 -1.73 -4.09
N SER A 369 8.94 -0.86 -4.98
CA SER A 369 9.37 -1.26 -6.33
C SER A 369 10.73 -1.92 -6.28
N ASN A 370 10.94 -2.95 -7.11
CA ASN A 370 12.28 -3.43 -7.39
C ASN A 370 13.01 -2.34 -8.17
N GLN A 371 14.06 -1.74 -7.60
CA GLN A 371 14.89 -0.73 -8.30
C GLN A 371 16.00 -1.36 -9.15
N GLN A 372 16.00 -2.69 -9.33
CA GLN A 372 16.99 -3.34 -10.17
C GLN A 372 16.81 -2.82 -11.61
N GLY A 373 17.81 -2.12 -12.12
CA GLY A 373 17.83 -1.59 -13.49
C GLY A 373 17.67 -0.07 -13.63
N TYR A 374 17.27 0.66 -12.58
CA TYR A 374 17.22 2.12 -12.64
C TYR A 374 18.60 2.73 -12.45
N ASP A 375 18.93 3.73 -13.27
CA ASP A 375 20.08 4.57 -13.01
C ASP A 375 19.87 5.41 -11.74
N LYS A 376 20.97 5.86 -11.13
CA LYS A 376 20.94 6.63 -9.89
C LYS A 376 20.24 7.98 -10.09
N GLU A 377 20.46 8.66 -11.20
CA GLU A 377 19.89 9.99 -11.48
C GLU A 377 18.34 9.93 -11.59
N ALA A 378 17.80 8.87 -12.19
CA ALA A 378 16.38 8.58 -12.25
C ALA A 378 15.78 8.41 -10.86
N MET A 379 16.43 7.63 -10.01
CA MET A 379 16.01 7.44 -8.62
C MET A 379 16.04 8.73 -7.81
N ASP A 380 17.06 9.54 -8.05
CA ASP A 380 17.25 10.83 -7.43
C ASP A 380 16.13 11.80 -7.81
N ASN A 381 15.75 11.85 -9.08
CA ASN A 381 14.71 12.74 -9.56
C ASN A 381 13.30 12.29 -9.14
N PHE A 382 12.96 11.00 -9.24
CA PHE A 382 11.69 10.49 -8.69
C PHE A 382 11.58 10.68 -7.19
N GLY A 383 12.69 10.50 -6.46
CA GLY A 383 12.77 10.75 -5.02
C GLY A 383 12.38 12.19 -4.68
N LYS A 384 12.92 13.19 -5.39
CA LYS A 384 12.55 14.60 -5.21
C LYS A 384 11.07 14.86 -5.45
N LEU A 385 10.49 14.31 -6.52
CA LEU A 385 9.08 14.53 -6.85
C LEU A 385 8.14 13.98 -5.78
N ILE A 386 8.37 12.73 -5.35
CA ILE A 386 7.50 12.10 -4.34
C ILE A 386 7.61 12.84 -3.01
N MET A 387 8.80 13.32 -2.64
CA MET A 387 8.99 14.14 -1.45
C MET A 387 8.22 15.45 -1.51
N GLU A 388 8.22 16.12 -2.67
CA GLU A 388 7.46 17.34 -2.87
C GLU A 388 5.94 17.08 -2.75
N ILE A 389 5.43 15.97 -3.28
CA ILE A 389 4.00 15.59 -3.13
C ILE A 389 3.65 15.23 -1.68
N LEU A 390 4.49 14.45 -1.01
CA LEU A 390 4.31 14.09 0.39
C LEU A 390 4.33 15.33 1.31
N PHE A 391 5.10 16.37 0.96
CA PHE A 391 5.04 17.66 1.65
C PHE A 391 3.67 18.34 1.46
N GLN A 392 3.14 18.36 0.24
CA GLN A 392 1.80 18.90 -0.03
C GLN A 392 0.71 18.12 0.71
N LEU A 393 0.80 16.79 0.75
CA LEU A 393 -0.09 15.92 1.54
C LEU A 393 0.00 16.21 3.04
N GLY A 394 1.20 16.41 3.57
CA GLY A 394 1.41 16.80 4.96
C GLY A 394 0.73 18.12 5.34
N ASN A 395 0.73 19.10 4.44
CA ASN A 395 0.02 20.38 4.63
C ASN A 395 -1.51 20.20 4.72
N LEU A 396 -2.05 19.12 4.13
CA LEU A 396 -3.47 18.76 4.24
C LEU A 396 -3.81 17.91 5.48
N ASN A 397 -2.82 17.63 6.34
CA ASN A 397 -2.94 16.71 7.47
C ASN A 397 -3.06 15.22 7.08
N ALA A 398 -2.38 14.83 6.01
CA ALA A 398 -2.19 13.42 5.65
C ALA A 398 -0.88 12.87 6.22
N TYR A 399 -0.94 11.70 6.85
CA TYR A 399 0.19 10.99 7.44
C TYR A 399 0.56 9.76 6.60
N THR A 400 1.83 9.59 6.25
CA THR A 400 2.27 8.49 5.37
C THR A 400 3.14 7.49 6.11
N PHE A 401 2.79 6.21 6.00
CA PHE A 401 3.52 5.09 6.57
C PHE A 401 4.12 4.21 5.47
N PHE A 402 5.45 4.08 5.48
CA PHE A 402 6.19 3.22 4.57
C PHE A 402 6.59 1.92 5.27
N SER A 403 6.38 0.81 4.58
CA SER A 403 6.97 -0.47 4.99
C SER A 403 8.50 -0.37 4.93
N GLY A 404 9.19 -0.62 6.06
CA GLY A 404 10.63 -0.90 6.06
C GLY A 404 10.94 -2.10 5.14
N LEU A 405 12.18 -2.33 4.72
CA LEU A 405 12.49 -3.47 3.84
C LEU A 405 13.50 -4.43 4.47
N PRO A 406 13.32 -5.75 4.26
CA PRO A 406 14.18 -6.78 4.82
C PRO A 406 15.47 -6.95 4.02
N GLY A 407 16.59 -7.16 4.72
CA GLY A 407 17.83 -7.72 4.18
C GLY A 407 18.85 -6.75 3.54
N MET A 408 20.11 -7.20 3.43
CA MET A 408 21.23 -6.42 2.86
C MET A 408 21.18 -6.32 1.32
N GLU A 409 20.39 -7.16 0.64
CA GLU A 409 20.26 -7.16 -0.83
C GLU A 409 19.25 -6.10 -1.34
N THR A 410 18.52 -5.43 -0.45
CA THR A 410 17.51 -4.40 -0.77
C THR A 410 18.01 -2.97 -0.49
N MET A 411 19.31 -2.70 -0.69
CA MET A 411 19.86 -1.33 -0.61
C MET A 411 19.24 -0.37 -1.63
N ALA A 412 18.68 -0.89 -2.71
CA ALA A 412 18.02 -0.13 -3.75
C ALA A 412 16.49 -0.32 -3.69
N ARG A 413 15.82 0.22 -2.67
CA ARG A 413 14.37 0.49 -2.72
C ARG A 413 14.05 1.82 -2.04
N PHE A 414 13.12 2.53 -2.64
CA PHE A 414 12.73 3.95 -2.51
C PHE A 414 12.58 4.56 -1.10
N PRO A 415 12.84 5.86 -0.89
CA PRO A 415 14.03 6.65 -1.25
C PRO A 415 15.01 6.68 -0.05
N ARG A 416 15.72 5.57 0.18
CA ARG A 416 16.58 5.36 1.36
C ARG A 416 17.75 6.35 1.47
N THR A 417 18.37 6.67 0.35
CA THR A 417 19.51 7.59 0.24
C THR A 417 19.09 9.04 0.46
N TYR A 418 17.93 9.43 -0.07
CA TYR A 418 17.45 10.82 -0.04
C TYR A 418 16.93 11.24 1.33
N LEU A 419 16.16 10.39 2.02
CA LEU A 419 15.67 10.70 3.37
C LEU A 419 16.80 10.81 4.39
N THR A 420 17.87 10.02 4.23
CA THR A 420 19.04 10.07 5.11
C THR A 420 19.83 11.38 4.90
N VAL A 421 19.98 11.83 3.66
CA VAL A 421 20.64 13.11 3.33
C VAL A 421 19.77 14.32 3.72
N MET A 422 18.44 14.22 3.57
CA MET A 422 17.51 15.32 3.86
C MET A 422 17.14 15.49 5.34
N LYS A 423 17.39 14.49 6.21
CA LYS A 423 17.35 14.67 7.68
C LYS A 423 18.21 15.85 8.15
N PHE A 424 19.21 16.23 7.36
CA PHE A 424 20.13 17.32 7.65
C PHE A 424 19.80 18.63 6.91
N SER A 425 18.74 18.66 6.09
CA SER A 425 18.29 19.90 5.43
C SER A 425 17.24 20.62 6.29
N PRO A 426 17.49 21.84 6.77
CA PRO A 426 16.58 22.57 7.66
C PRO A 426 15.16 22.75 7.11
N GLY A 427 15.01 22.88 5.78
CA GLY A 427 13.71 23.02 5.12
C GLY A 427 12.87 21.73 5.06
N PHE A 428 13.48 20.57 5.32
CA PHE A 428 12.83 19.26 5.29
C PHE A 428 12.61 18.65 6.68
N ARG A 429 12.91 19.40 7.77
CA ARG A 429 12.68 18.90 9.13
C ARG A 429 11.19 18.68 9.42
N ASN A 430 10.35 19.61 8.98
CA ASN A 430 8.89 19.53 9.12
C ASN A 430 8.28 18.42 8.24
N PHE A 431 8.95 18.01 7.15
CA PHE A 431 8.50 16.93 6.28
C PHE A 431 8.46 15.57 6.99
N LEU A 432 9.45 15.29 7.85
CA LEU A 432 9.51 14.04 8.62
C LEU A 432 8.48 13.97 9.76
N GLU A 433 7.76 15.07 10.03
CA GLU A 433 6.74 15.10 11.09
C GLU A 433 5.50 14.29 10.72
N LYS A 434 5.20 14.10 9.43
CA LYS A 434 4.00 13.35 8.98
C LYS A 434 4.31 12.13 8.13
N THR A 435 5.60 11.79 7.96
CA THR A 435 6.02 10.58 7.25
C THR A 435 6.83 9.68 8.18
N SER A 436 6.55 8.36 8.19
CA SER A 436 7.25 7.43 9.08
C SER A 436 7.54 6.07 8.44
N PHE A 437 8.69 5.51 8.83
CA PHE A 437 9.08 4.13 8.54
C PHE A 437 8.80 3.27 9.76
N VAL A 438 8.18 2.12 9.53
CA VAL A 438 7.77 1.21 10.59
C VAL A 438 8.55 -0.09 10.48
N GLY A 439 9.24 -0.42 11.57
CA GLY A 439 9.95 -1.68 11.74
C GLY A 439 8.99 -2.77 12.20
N SER A 440 9.36 -4.01 11.94
CA SER A 440 8.50 -5.16 12.24
C SER A 440 9.05 -5.98 13.40
N THR A 441 8.20 -6.34 14.35
CA THR A 441 8.50 -7.36 15.35
C THR A 441 7.63 -8.59 15.14
N ASP A 442 8.20 -9.77 15.40
CA ASP A 442 7.41 -11.00 15.46
C ASP A 442 6.58 -11.11 16.76
N ALA A 443 5.77 -12.16 16.87
CA ALA A 443 4.94 -12.40 18.07
C ALA A 443 5.77 -12.62 19.36
N LYS A 444 7.04 -13.01 19.24
CA LYS A 444 7.97 -13.16 20.35
C LYS A 444 8.74 -11.86 20.61
N GLY A 445 8.50 -10.83 19.82
CA GLY A 445 9.18 -9.56 19.93
C GLY A 445 10.51 -9.45 19.21
N LYS A 446 10.93 -10.50 18.52
CA LYS A 446 12.18 -10.45 17.76
C LYS A 446 12.00 -9.46 16.61
N ILE A 447 12.94 -8.53 16.47
CA ILE A 447 13.01 -7.65 15.31
C ILE A 447 13.15 -8.54 14.06
N HIS A 448 12.21 -8.39 13.13
CA HIS A 448 12.37 -8.93 11.79
C HIS A 448 13.54 -8.18 11.14
N PRO A 449 14.53 -8.85 10.53
CA PRO A 449 15.81 -8.23 10.18
C PRO A 449 15.66 -7.04 9.22
N ASP A 450 15.54 -5.86 9.82
CA ASP A 450 15.67 -4.55 9.19
C ASP A 450 17.15 -4.20 9.19
N ARG A 451 17.93 -4.86 8.33
CA ARG A 451 19.36 -4.56 8.11
C ARG A 451 19.53 -3.28 7.28
N GLY A 452 18.81 -2.23 7.65
CA GLY A 452 18.72 -0.98 6.92
C GLY A 452 19.44 0.19 7.54
N ILE A 453 19.85 1.13 6.68
CA ILE A 453 20.50 2.39 7.09
C ILE A 453 19.50 3.33 7.81
N LEU A 454 18.21 3.26 7.44
CA LEU A 454 17.16 4.02 8.12
C LEU A 454 16.65 3.27 9.35
N ARG A 455 16.89 3.84 10.54
CA ARG A 455 16.25 3.39 11.77
C ARG A 455 14.75 3.69 11.71
N PRO A 456 13.88 2.68 11.85
CA PRO A 456 12.45 2.92 11.99
C PRO A 456 12.15 3.88 13.14
N LYS A 457 11.15 4.76 12.96
CA LYS A 457 10.69 5.63 14.05
C LYS A 457 9.86 4.82 15.06
N PHE A 458 9.08 3.88 14.54
CA PHE A 458 8.19 3.03 15.31
C PHE A 458 8.47 1.56 14.98
N PHE A 459 8.23 0.69 15.94
CA PHE A 459 8.10 -0.74 15.70
C PHE A 459 6.67 -1.17 15.98
N ALA A 460 6.15 -2.07 15.14
CA ALA A 460 4.82 -2.62 15.31
C ALA A 460 4.83 -4.13 15.03
N PRO A 461 3.81 -4.86 15.52
CA PRO A 461 3.68 -6.28 15.25
C PRO A 461 3.46 -6.50 13.76
N GLY A 462 4.34 -7.26 13.12
CA GLY A 462 4.23 -7.53 11.69
C GLY A 462 3.99 -8.98 11.34
N THR A 463 3.95 -9.89 12.31
CA THR A 463 3.48 -11.27 12.10
C THR A 463 1.98 -11.24 11.88
N VAL A 464 1.54 -11.56 10.66
CA VAL A 464 0.13 -11.84 10.40
C VAL A 464 -0.07 -13.34 10.33
N SER A 465 -1.08 -13.82 11.05
CA SER A 465 -1.60 -15.18 10.96
C SER A 465 -2.98 -15.15 10.31
N ALA A 466 -3.06 -15.15 8.99
CA ALA A 466 -4.35 -15.09 8.27
C ALA A 466 -4.61 -16.38 7.49
N PRO A 467 -5.88 -16.86 7.45
CA PRO A 467 -6.26 -17.89 6.49
C PRO A 467 -6.03 -17.36 5.08
N TRP A 468 -5.49 -18.19 4.19
CA TRP A 468 -5.36 -17.85 2.76
C TRP A 468 -6.70 -17.32 2.23
N VAL A 469 -6.71 -16.25 1.43
CA VAL A 469 -7.94 -15.60 0.88
C VAL A 469 -8.40 -16.28 -0.43
N TYR A 470 -7.99 -17.53 -0.66
CA TYR A 470 -8.02 -18.15 -2.00
C TYR A 470 -9.42 -18.53 -2.53
N ASP A 471 -10.43 -18.75 -1.67
CA ASP A 471 -11.57 -19.60 -2.06
C ASP A 471 -12.94 -18.91 -2.26
N HIS A 472 -13.04 -17.57 -2.16
CA HIS A 472 -14.33 -16.91 -2.50
C HIS A 472 -14.73 -17.11 -3.98
N TYR A 473 -13.77 -17.38 -4.87
CA TYR A 473 -14.04 -17.60 -6.30
C TYR A 473 -14.20 -19.07 -6.71
N ARG A 474 -13.98 -20.06 -5.82
CA ARG A 474 -14.05 -21.49 -6.18
C ARG A 474 -15.03 -22.31 -5.35
N GLY A 475 -15.76 -21.69 -4.42
CA GLY A 475 -16.86 -22.34 -3.72
C GLY A 475 -16.47 -23.56 -2.89
N ASN A 476 -15.18 -23.75 -2.59
CA ASN A 476 -14.72 -24.84 -1.75
C ASN A 476 -14.43 -24.33 -0.35
N GLU A 477 -15.23 -24.73 0.63
CA GLU A 477 -14.98 -24.43 2.05
C GLU A 477 -13.84 -25.28 2.64
N LYS A 478 -12.82 -25.64 1.85
CA LYS A 478 -11.67 -26.37 2.41
C LYS A 478 -10.88 -25.42 3.31
N LYS A 479 -10.57 -25.86 4.53
CA LYS A 479 -9.71 -25.13 5.49
C LYS A 479 -8.41 -24.71 4.79
N LEU A 480 -8.37 -23.45 4.40
CA LEU A 480 -7.22 -22.87 3.73
C LEU A 480 -6.02 -22.85 4.70
N PRO A 481 -4.79 -23.10 4.24
CA PRO A 481 -3.62 -23.02 5.11
C PRO A 481 -3.54 -21.62 5.74
N TYR A 482 -3.09 -21.53 6.98
CA TYR A 482 -2.76 -20.25 7.61
C TYR A 482 -1.40 -19.80 7.09
N ILE A 483 -1.30 -18.57 6.57
CA ILE A 483 0.00 -17.94 6.35
C ILE A 483 0.40 -17.28 7.66
N SER A 484 1.54 -17.69 8.21
CA SER A 484 2.26 -16.92 9.23
C SER A 484 3.43 -16.23 8.55
N GLN A 485 3.27 -14.96 8.19
CA GLN A 485 4.33 -14.14 7.58
C GLN A 485 4.58 -12.91 8.45
N THR A 486 5.85 -12.65 8.76
CA THR A 486 6.29 -11.44 9.45
C THR A 486 6.80 -10.45 8.43
N THR A 487 6.13 -9.29 8.28
CA THR A 487 6.56 -8.24 7.36
C THR A 487 6.38 -6.85 7.97
N THR A 488 7.16 -5.90 7.48
CA THR A 488 7.05 -4.46 7.76
C THR A 488 5.82 -3.81 7.13
N ARG A 489 5.26 -4.42 6.08
CA ARG A 489 3.97 -4.01 5.48
C ARG A 489 2.87 -4.06 6.52
N TYR A 490 2.71 -5.19 7.20
CA TYR A 490 1.67 -5.36 8.21
C TYR A 490 1.93 -4.50 9.45
N ALA A 491 3.20 -4.37 9.84
CA ALA A 491 3.59 -3.44 10.89
C ALA A 491 3.19 -1.98 10.55
N SER A 492 3.39 -1.55 9.31
CA SER A 492 2.99 -0.22 8.83
C SER A 492 1.49 -0.03 8.84
N ALA A 493 0.72 -1.07 8.49
CA ALA A 493 -0.73 -1.06 8.60
C ALA A 493 -1.19 -0.86 10.05
N MET A 494 -0.57 -1.56 11.00
CA MET A 494 -0.87 -1.39 12.42
C MET A 494 -0.57 0.03 12.91
N ALA A 495 0.59 0.57 12.55
CA ALA A 495 0.96 1.94 12.88
C ALA A 495 -0.01 2.97 12.28
N ALA A 496 -0.41 2.76 11.03
CA ALA A 496 -1.40 3.58 10.35
C ALA A 496 -2.76 3.55 11.06
N GLY A 497 -3.21 2.36 11.52
CA GLY A 497 -4.45 2.24 12.28
C GLY A 497 -4.41 2.95 13.62
N VAL A 498 -3.31 2.87 14.38
CA VAL A 498 -3.13 3.65 15.62
C VAL A 498 -3.15 5.15 15.31
N CYS A 499 -2.46 5.58 14.25
CA CYS A 499 -2.45 6.98 13.83
C CYS A 499 -3.87 7.47 13.49
N ALA A 500 -4.64 6.71 12.73
CA ALA A 500 -6.02 7.03 12.39
C ALA A 500 -6.91 7.16 13.64
N ALA A 501 -6.76 6.24 14.60
CA ALA A 501 -7.47 6.34 15.88
C ALA A 501 -7.12 7.63 16.63
N LEU A 502 -5.82 7.98 16.72
CA LEU A 502 -5.40 9.21 17.40
C LEU A 502 -5.87 10.48 16.70
N ILE A 503 -5.87 10.52 15.36
CA ILE A 503 -6.46 11.63 14.59
C ILE A 503 -7.95 11.75 14.91
N SER A 504 -8.68 10.64 14.95
CA SER A 504 -10.12 10.67 15.27
C SER A 504 -10.43 11.19 16.68
N ARG A 505 -9.53 10.95 17.65
CA ARG A 505 -9.58 11.53 19.01
C ARG A 505 -9.25 13.02 19.07
N GLY A 506 -8.79 13.63 17.98
CA GLY A 506 -8.43 15.05 17.93
C GLY A 506 -7.00 15.35 18.41
N TRP A 507 -6.10 14.36 18.44
CA TRP A 507 -4.70 14.61 18.75
C TRP A 507 -4.02 15.47 17.68
N LYS A 508 -3.46 16.61 18.10
CA LYS A 508 -2.79 17.56 17.20
C LYS A 508 -1.53 16.98 16.54
N ASP A 509 -0.76 16.19 17.30
CA ASP A 509 0.40 15.44 16.79
C ASP A 509 0.25 13.95 17.12
N PRO A 510 -0.42 13.16 16.27
CA PRO A 510 -0.61 11.74 16.49
C PRO A 510 0.71 10.97 16.47
N LEU A 511 1.75 11.41 15.74
CA LEU A 511 3.02 10.69 15.69
C LEU A 511 3.83 10.88 16.98
N GLN A 512 3.83 12.10 17.55
CA GLN A 512 4.40 12.32 18.87
C GLN A 512 3.65 11.46 19.90
N ARG A 513 2.32 11.43 19.86
CA ARG A 513 1.54 10.62 20.80
C ARG A 513 1.82 9.12 20.64
N MET A 514 2.00 8.62 19.41
CA MET A 514 2.43 7.24 19.17
C MET A 514 3.78 6.94 19.82
N ASP A 515 4.74 7.87 19.78
CA ASP A 515 6.05 7.69 20.42
C ASP A 515 5.92 7.62 21.95
N GLU A 516 5.09 8.47 22.53
CA GLU A 516 4.78 8.48 23.97
C GLU A 516 4.08 7.19 24.43
N LEU A 517 3.20 6.62 23.60
CA LEU A 517 2.50 5.37 23.87
C LEU A 517 3.37 4.13 23.61
N SER A 518 4.45 4.26 22.85
CA SER A 518 5.34 3.14 22.53
C SER A 518 6.18 2.74 23.73
N TYR A 519 6.25 1.44 24.02
CA TYR A 519 6.99 0.94 25.19
C TYR A 519 7.78 -0.34 24.90
N GLN A 520 8.85 -0.55 25.65
CA GLN A 520 9.64 -1.78 25.58
C GLN A 520 8.88 -2.90 26.26
N ARG A 521 8.74 -4.03 25.56
CA ARG A 521 7.94 -5.16 26.01
C ARG A 521 8.76 -6.24 26.72
N LYS A 522 10.08 -6.11 26.66
CA LYS A 522 11.05 -6.95 27.35
C LYS A 522 12.12 -6.05 27.94
N ASP A 523 12.62 -6.46 29.10
CA ASP A 523 13.73 -5.82 29.78
C ASP A 523 15.05 -6.26 29.11
N ASP A 524 15.28 -5.74 27.90
CA ASP A 524 16.49 -5.94 27.11
C ASP A 524 16.76 -4.62 26.38
N ASP A 525 17.93 -4.02 26.60
CA ASP A 525 18.29 -2.70 26.08
C ASP A 525 18.28 -2.66 24.55
N ASP A 526 18.46 -3.83 23.90
CA ASP A 526 18.40 -3.97 22.44
C ASP A 526 16.96 -4.13 21.90
N TYR A 527 15.97 -4.22 22.78
CA TYR A 527 14.58 -4.42 22.40
C TYR A 527 13.89 -3.09 22.05
N PRO A 528 13.24 -2.99 20.87
CA PRO A 528 12.66 -1.72 20.43
C PRO A 528 11.36 -1.42 21.18
N LYS A 529 11.04 -0.13 21.31
CA LYS A 529 9.71 0.29 21.73
C LYS A 529 8.69 -0.10 20.65
N VAL A 530 7.66 -0.84 21.04
CA VAL A 530 6.57 -1.25 20.15
C VAL A 530 5.38 -0.34 20.41
N ILE A 531 4.72 0.10 19.34
CA ILE A 531 3.51 0.93 19.44
C ILE A 531 2.40 0.21 20.20
N TRP A 532 1.55 1.00 20.85
CA TRP A 532 0.39 0.55 21.61
C TRP A 532 -0.78 1.50 21.35
N ASN A 533 -2.01 0.99 21.39
CA ASN A 533 -3.21 1.76 21.07
C ASN A 533 -3.69 2.72 22.19
N GLY A 534 -3.01 2.72 23.34
CA GLY A 534 -3.27 3.64 24.44
C GLY A 534 -4.41 3.24 25.40
N ILE A 535 -5.02 2.07 25.22
CA ILE A 535 -6.17 1.65 26.05
C ILE A 535 -5.72 0.94 27.32
N ASN A 536 -5.83 1.63 28.45
CA ASN A 536 -5.44 1.14 29.77
C ASN A 536 -6.34 0.01 30.31
N ARG A 537 -5.83 -0.79 31.25
CA ARG A 537 -6.60 -1.86 31.91
C ARG A 537 -7.84 -1.37 32.66
N SER A 538 -7.81 -0.15 33.18
CA SER A 538 -8.94 0.45 33.89
C SER A 538 -10.20 0.53 33.02
N ALA A 539 -10.04 0.67 31.70
CA ALA A 539 -11.15 0.71 30.76
C ALA A 539 -11.80 -0.67 30.51
N TRP A 540 -11.11 -1.77 30.83
CA TRP A 540 -11.54 -3.11 30.45
C TRP A 540 -12.77 -3.59 31.22
N ALA A 541 -12.83 -3.32 32.53
CA ALA A 541 -13.97 -3.75 33.35
C ALA A 541 -15.26 -3.09 32.88
N LYS A 542 -15.19 -1.79 32.56
CA LYS A 542 -16.30 -1.02 31.98
C LYS A 542 -16.69 -1.58 30.60
N ALA A 543 -15.71 -1.83 29.73
CA ALA A 543 -15.93 -2.39 28.40
C ALA A 543 -16.62 -3.77 28.45
N LEU A 544 -16.14 -4.70 29.29
CA LEU A 544 -16.70 -6.04 29.44
C LEU A 544 -18.09 -6.05 30.09
N HIS A 545 -18.39 -5.06 30.93
CA HIS A 545 -19.74 -4.87 31.48
C HIS A 545 -20.71 -4.40 30.40
N ASN A 546 -20.30 -3.42 29.59
CA ASN A 546 -21.16 -2.84 28.55
C ASN A 546 -21.34 -3.77 27.35
N TYR A 547 -20.32 -4.58 27.04
CA TYR A 547 -20.26 -5.48 25.90
C TYR A 547 -19.80 -6.88 26.34
N PRO A 548 -20.69 -7.66 26.98
CA PRO A 548 -20.35 -8.99 27.45
C PRO A 548 -20.00 -9.90 26.26
N ILE A 549 -18.79 -10.45 26.26
CA ILE A 549 -18.35 -11.41 25.24
C ILE A 549 -18.89 -12.79 25.59
N THR A 550 -19.68 -13.38 24.68
CA THR A 550 -20.14 -14.77 24.83
C THR A 550 -18.94 -15.72 24.94
N PRO A 551 -18.93 -16.65 25.92
CA PRO A 551 -17.89 -17.67 26.01
C PRO A 551 -17.70 -18.33 24.64
N LYS A 552 -16.44 -18.58 24.24
CA LYS A 552 -16.19 -19.38 23.03
C LYS A 552 -16.88 -20.71 23.32
N GLU A 553 -17.92 -21.05 22.56
CA GLU A 553 -18.53 -22.38 22.69
C GLU A 553 -17.37 -23.36 22.66
N SER A 554 -17.26 -24.18 23.71
CA SER A 554 -16.22 -25.19 23.81
C SER A 554 -16.53 -26.26 22.77
N GLY A 555 -16.33 -25.92 21.51
CA GLY A 555 -16.26 -26.87 20.42
C GLY A 555 -15.11 -27.78 20.78
N THR A 556 -15.46 -28.98 21.22
CA THR A 556 -14.54 -30.11 21.32
C THR A 556 -13.85 -30.25 19.97
N SER A 557 -12.65 -29.69 19.85
CA SER A 557 -11.77 -29.97 18.73
C SER A 557 -11.37 -31.44 18.84
N ARG A 558 -12.02 -32.28 18.03
CA ARG A 558 -11.47 -33.58 17.62
C ARG A 558 -10.42 -33.37 16.54
#